data_AF-A0AAD5Q292-F1
#
_entry.id   AF-A0AAD5Q292-F1
#
_cell.length_a   1.000
_cell.length_b   1.000
_cell.length_c   1.000
_cell.angle_alpha   90.00
_cell.angle_beta   90.00
_cell.angle_gamma   90.00
#
_symmetry.space_group_name_H-M   'P 1'
#
loop_
_entity.id
_entity.type
_entity.pdbx_description
1 polymer ?
#
loop_
_entity_poly.entity_id
_entity_poly.type
_entity_poly.pdbx_seq_one_letter_code
_entity_poly.pdbx_strand_id
1 'polypeptide(L)'
;MLDGHPIFEITARAFTKVPQDAAHRNPEKVMIEEPMYVIFNVALSTSWGAKPPNPGQPCRGDGKDPKVNAICDSFPMYMKIDYIRLYQDLGDDLDSDNYMQVGCDPKSHPTREWILAHIEEYQDWDNPALDVAGQAV
;
A
#
# COMPACT_ATOMS: atom_id res chain seq x y z
N MET A 1 8.00 10.39 9.37
CA MET A 1 8.55 10.86 10.67
C MET A 1 8.90 9.64 11.51
N LEU A 2 9.90 9.73 12.38
CA LEU A 2 10.21 8.75 13.44
C LEU A 2 10.32 9.53 14.75
N ASP A 3 9.60 9.08 15.79
CA ASP A 3 9.51 9.76 17.08
C ASP A 3 9.19 11.26 16.98
N GLY A 4 8.27 11.63 16.09
CA GLY A 4 7.86 13.02 15.87
C GLY A 4 8.82 13.85 15.01
N HIS A 5 9.93 13.28 14.54
CA HIS A 5 10.90 13.99 13.71
C HIS A 5 10.83 13.57 12.23
N PRO A 6 10.88 14.49 11.25
CA PRO A 6 10.92 14.13 9.83
C PRO A 6 12.22 13.41 9.49
N ILE A 7 12.13 12.33 8.71
CA ILE A 7 13.30 11.59 8.19
C ILE A 7 13.56 11.97 6.73
N PHE A 8 12.50 12.07 5.95
CA PHE A 8 12.51 12.48 4.55
C PHE A 8 11.20 13.18 4.22
N GLU A 9 11.23 13.99 3.16
CA GLU A 9 10.07 14.69 2.62
C GLU A 9 10.04 14.47 1.10
N ILE A 10 8.87 14.13 0.58
CA ILE A 10 8.60 14.06 -0.86
C ILE A 10 7.54 15.11 -1.15
N THR A 11 7.98 16.23 -1.76
CA THR A 11 7.07 17.33 -2.07
C THR A 11 6.08 16.97 -3.18
N ALA A 12 4.90 17.60 -3.20
CA ALA A 12 3.90 17.41 -4.27
C ALA A 12 4.46 17.60 -5.69
N ARG A 13 5.48 18.45 -5.85
CA ARG A 13 6.20 18.66 -7.11
C ARG A 13 6.78 17.37 -7.70
N ALA A 14 7.20 16.42 -6.87
CA ALA A 14 7.75 15.15 -7.32
C ALA A 14 6.72 14.30 -8.09
N PHE A 15 5.43 14.52 -7.83
CA PHE A 15 4.33 13.83 -8.52
C PHE A 15 3.89 14.61 -9.75
N THR A 16 3.68 15.93 -9.63
CA THR A 16 3.12 16.74 -10.72
C THR A 16 4.14 17.14 -11.79
N LYS A 17 5.43 17.27 -11.45
CA LYS A 17 6.50 17.64 -12.39
C LYS A 17 7.41 16.47 -12.70
N VAL A 18 6.86 15.51 -13.43
CA VAL A 18 7.63 14.37 -13.93
C VAL A 18 8.69 14.82 -14.94
N PRO A 19 9.87 14.17 -15.00
CA PRO A 19 10.86 14.43 -16.03
C PRO A 19 10.23 14.34 -17.42
N GLN A 20 10.52 15.29 -18.29
CA GLN A 20 9.98 15.33 -19.66
C GLN A 20 11.02 14.84 -20.66
N ASP A 21 10.56 14.17 -21.70
CA ASP A 21 11.39 13.94 -22.88
C ASP A 21 11.47 15.23 -23.73
N ALA A 22 12.31 15.25 -24.77
CA ALA A 22 12.46 16.44 -25.62
C ALA A 22 11.13 16.89 -26.27
N ALA A 23 10.18 15.97 -26.42
CA ALA A 23 8.87 16.21 -27.03
C ALA A 23 7.78 16.53 -25.99
N HIS A 24 8.10 16.61 -24.70
CA HIS A 24 7.18 16.89 -23.60
C HIS A 24 5.94 15.96 -23.58
N ARG A 25 6.14 14.67 -23.85
CA ARG A 25 5.05 13.70 -23.99
C ARG A 25 4.64 13.03 -22.69
N ASN A 26 5.42 13.19 -21.62
CA ASN A 26 5.09 12.51 -20.38
C ASN A 26 3.88 13.22 -19.75
N PRO A 27 2.79 12.49 -19.46
CA PRO A 27 1.60 13.09 -18.89
C PRO A 27 1.90 13.67 -17.50
N GLU A 28 1.26 14.79 -17.17
CA GLU A 28 1.23 15.25 -15.79
C GLU A 28 0.48 14.21 -14.95
N LYS A 29 1.07 13.82 -13.83
CA LYS A 29 0.42 12.90 -12.90
C LYS A 29 -0.40 13.72 -11.91
N VAL A 30 -1.65 13.32 -11.74
CA VAL A 30 -2.51 13.79 -10.65
C VAL A 30 -2.22 13.01 -9.38
N MET A 31 -2.68 13.53 -8.24
CA MET A 31 -2.64 12.78 -6.99
C MET A 31 -3.55 11.55 -7.08
N ILE A 32 -3.22 10.49 -6.34
CA ILE A 32 -4.05 9.28 -6.32
C ILE A 32 -5.40 9.63 -5.68
N GLU A 33 -6.48 9.45 -6.44
CA GLU A 33 -7.87 9.65 -6.01
C GLU A 33 -8.53 8.33 -5.60
N GLU A 34 -7.87 7.19 -5.85
CA GLU A 34 -8.39 5.87 -5.53
C GLU A 34 -8.35 5.58 -4.01
N PRO A 35 -9.31 4.80 -3.48
CA PRO A 35 -9.29 4.35 -2.09
C PRO A 35 -7.98 3.62 -1.75
N MET A 36 -7.35 4.02 -0.64
CA MET A 36 -6.11 3.40 -0.16
C MET A 36 -6.33 2.58 1.11
N TYR A 37 -5.56 1.50 1.23
CA TYR A 37 -5.51 0.66 2.43
C TYR A 37 -4.19 0.84 3.16
N VAL A 38 -4.24 0.84 4.50
CA VAL A 38 -3.05 0.72 5.33
C VAL A 38 -2.83 -0.74 5.66
N ILE A 39 -1.79 -1.34 5.07
CA ILE A 39 -1.48 -2.77 5.24
C ILE A 39 -0.20 -2.92 6.05
N PHE A 40 -0.28 -3.71 7.13
CA PHE A 40 0.89 -4.16 7.89
C PHE A 40 1.00 -5.67 7.79
N ASN A 41 2.05 -6.15 7.13
CA ASN A 41 2.32 -7.57 6.97
C ASN A 41 3.79 -7.89 7.29
N VAL A 42 4.04 -9.13 7.66
CA VAL A 42 5.39 -9.71 7.67
C VAL A 42 5.50 -10.59 6.43
N ALA A 43 6.49 -10.31 5.58
CA ALA A 43 6.71 -11.04 4.35
C ALA A 43 8.17 -11.55 4.28
N LEU A 44 8.36 -12.70 3.64
CA LEU A 44 9.67 -13.23 3.30
C LEU A 44 9.76 -13.35 1.78
N SER A 45 10.81 -12.80 1.19
CA SER A 45 11.09 -12.87 -0.23
C SER A 45 12.51 -13.34 -0.48
N THR A 46 12.69 -14.20 -1.48
CA THR A 46 14.00 -14.64 -1.97
C THR A 46 14.72 -13.56 -2.76
N SER A 47 13.97 -12.57 -3.27
CA SER A 47 14.50 -11.45 -4.06
C SER A 47 14.76 -10.19 -3.22
N TRP A 48 14.01 -10.00 -2.14
CA TRP A 48 14.06 -8.83 -1.27
C TRP A 48 14.09 -9.30 0.19
N GLY A 49 15.28 -9.30 0.80
CA GLY A 49 15.46 -9.80 2.16
C GLY A 49 16.85 -9.53 2.73
N ALA A 50 16.95 -9.54 4.05
CA ALA A 50 18.22 -9.37 4.76
C ALA A 50 19.20 -10.45 4.34
N LYS A 51 20.28 -10.06 3.64
CA LYS A 51 21.32 -11.02 3.29
C LYS A 51 21.90 -11.65 4.55
N PRO A 52 21.95 -12.99 4.61
CA PRO A 52 21.53 -13.92 3.55
C PRO A 52 20.12 -14.47 3.86
N PRO A 53 19.11 -14.34 2.99
CA PRO A 53 18.51 -15.59 2.58
C PRO A 53 19.51 -16.23 1.63
N ASN A 54 19.94 -17.47 1.88
CA ASN A 54 20.69 -18.23 0.89
C ASN A 54 19.68 -18.61 -0.21
N PRO A 55 19.58 -17.89 -1.34
CA PRO A 55 18.49 -18.10 -2.27
C PRO A 55 18.69 -19.48 -2.93
N GLY A 56 17.66 -20.32 -2.88
CA GLY A 56 17.74 -21.70 -3.36
C GLY A 56 18.42 -22.70 -2.41
N GLN A 57 18.72 -22.30 -1.18
CA GLN A 57 19.30 -23.16 -0.13
C GLN A 57 18.47 -23.05 1.16
N PRO A 58 18.63 -24.00 2.11
CA PRO A 58 18.03 -23.87 3.44
C PRO A 58 18.44 -22.55 4.13
N CYS A 59 17.58 -22.03 5.01
CA CYS A 59 17.81 -20.76 5.74
C CYS A 59 19.23 -20.67 6.33
N ARG A 60 19.69 -21.73 7.01
CA ARG A 60 21.00 -21.81 7.68
C ARG A 60 22.21 -22.03 6.75
N GLY A 61 22.04 -22.16 5.44
CA GLY A 61 23.16 -22.46 4.54
C GLY A 61 23.87 -23.76 4.94
N ASP A 62 25.17 -23.68 5.24
CA ASP A 62 25.99 -24.80 5.73
C ASP A 62 25.99 -24.98 7.26
N GLY A 63 25.32 -24.08 7.99
CA GLY A 63 25.16 -24.11 9.45
C GLY A 63 26.38 -23.68 10.25
N LYS A 64 27.47 -23.19 9.64
CA LYS A 64 28.73 -22.89 10.37
C LYS A 64 28.89 -21.44 10.82
N ASP A 65 28.18 -20.50 10.20
CA ASP A 65 28.28 -19.08 10.55
C ASP A 65 27.19 -18.68 11.57
N PRO A 66 27.55 -18.42 12.83
CA PRO A 66 26.57 -18.05 13.86
C PRO A 66 25.88 -16.70 13.59
N LYS A 67 26.51 -15.77 12.86
CA LYS A 67 25.86 -14.49 12.50
C LYS A 67 24.79 -14.69 11.44
N VAL A 68 25.05 -15.56 10.46
CA VAL A 68 24.08 -15.92 9.43
C VAL A 68 22.92 -16.73 10.03
N ASN A 69 23.22 -17.66 10.93
CA ASN A 69 22.20 -18.52 11.53
C ASN A 69 21.25 -17.78 12.49
N ALA A 70 21.68 -16.65 13.07
CA ALA A 70 20.92 -15.93 14.09
C ALA A 70 19.48 -15.59 13.67
N ILE A 71 19.25 -15.22 12.40
CA ILE A 71 17.90 -14.91 11.90
C ILE A 71 17.03 -16.17 11.71
N CYS A 72 17.64 -17.31 11.38
CA CYS A 72 16.94 -18.59 11.28
C CYS A 72 16.60 -19.14 12.67
N ASP A 73 17.45 -18.86 13.66
CA ASP A 73 17.25 -19.26 15.05
C ASP A 73 16.23 -18.37 15.77
N SER A 74 15.95 -17.16 15.25
CA SER A 74 14.95 -16.25 15.82
C SER A 74 13.50 -16.57 15.47
N PHE A 75 13.23 -17.60 14.66
CA PHE A 75 11.86 -18.01 14.36
C PHE A 75 11.23 -18.84 15.51
N PRO A 76 9.93 -18.64 15.82
CA PRO A 76 9.00 -17.70 15.19
C PRO A 76 9.23 -16.24 15.65
N MET A 77 9.13 -15.31 14.70
CA MET A 77 9.18 -13.86 14.97
C MET A 77 7.77 -13.25 14.96
N TYR A 78 7.60 -12.17 15.72
CA TYR A 78 6.31 -11.51 15.88
C TYR A 78 6.44 -10.01 15.60
N MET A 79 5.59 -9.49 14.74
CA MET A 79 5.36 -8.05 14.63
C MET A 79 4.27 -7.66 15.63
N LYS A 80 4.60 -6.75 16.55
CA LYS A 80 3.67 -6.22 17.55
C LYS A 80 3.35 -4.78 17.21
N ILE A 81 2.07 -4.47 17.11
CA ILE A 81 1.55 -3.13 16.89
C ILE A 81 0.73 -2.79 18.13
N ASP A 82 1.11 -1.73 18.84
CA ASP A 82 0.38 -1.27 20.03
C ASP A 82 -0.91 -0.56 19.61
N TYR A 83 -0.77 0.45 18.74
CA TYR A 83 -1.91 1.15 18.16
C TYR A 83 -1.53 1.80 16.82
N ILE A 84 -2.56 2.14 16.03
CA ILE A 84 -2.46 2.92 14.80
C ILE A 84 -3.31 4.17 14.99
N ARG A 85 -2.83 5.32 14.50
CA ARG A 85 -3.62 6.58 14.44
C ARG A 85 -3.67 7.06 13.01
N LEU A 86 -4.87 7.33 12.52
CA LEU A 86 -5.13 7.94 11.21
C LEU A 86 -5.67 9.34 11.44
N TYR A 87 -5.08 10.33 10.77
CA TYR A 87 -5.52 11.71 10.82
C TYR A 87 -5.95 12.11 9.42
N GLN A 88 -7.04 12.88 9.34
CA GLN A 88 -7.48 13.53 8.11
C GLN A 88 -7.24 15.02 8.26
N ASP A 89 -6.89 15.67 7.16
CA ASP A 89 -6.83 17.12 7.12
C ASP A 89 -8.26 17.67 7.22
N LEU A 90 -8.46 18.63 8.12
CA LEU A 90 -9.74 19.30 8.36
C LEU A 90 -9.61 20.82 8.10
N GLY A 91 -8.59 21.21 7.32
CA GLY A 91 -8.37 22.59 6.90
C GLY A 91 -9.62 23.19 6.23
N ASP A 92 -9.88 24.45 6.53
CA ASP A 92 -10.94 25.27 5.96
C ASP A 92 -10.51 26.03 4.69
N ASP A 93 -9.24 25.85 4.28
CA ASP A 93 -8.65 26.36 3.04
C ASP A 93 -8.86 25.43 1.84
N LEU A 94 -9.60 24.33 2.03
CA LEU A 94 -9.90 23.33 1.02
C LEU A 94 -11.36 23.44 0.55
N ASP A 95 -11.62 23.10 -0.72
CA ASP A 95 -12.96 23.10 -1.29
C ASP A 95 -13.91 22.17 -0.50
N SER A 96 -15.22 22.46 -0.51
CA SER A 96 -16.21 21.71 0.27
C SER A 96 -16.36 20.22 -0.12
N ASP A 97 -15.74 19.80 -1.22
CA ASP A 97 -15.67 18.43 -1.74
C ASP A 97 -14.25 17.83 -1.67
N ASN A 98 -13.28 18.57 -1.13
CA ASN A 98 -11.87 18.16 -0.95
C ASN A 98 -11.69 17.23 0.29
N TYR A 99 -12.77 16.94 1.02
CA TYR A 99 -12.67 16.03 2.15
C TYR A 99 -12.22 14.66 1.65
N MET A 100 -11.05 14.21 2.13
CA MET A 100 -10.70 12.80 2.20
C MET A 100 -11.92 12.05 2.77
N GLN A 101 -12.67 11.36 1.91
CA GLN A 101 -13.91 10.71 2.36
C GLN A 101 -13.55 9.40 3.03
N VAL A 102 -14.21 9.12 4.15
CA VAL A 102 -14.10 7.82 4.82
C VAL A 102 -15.12 6.88 4.17
N GLY A 103 -14.65 5.75 3.67
CA GLY A 103 -15.48 4.73 3.03
C GLY A 103 -15.01 4.41 1.61
N CYS A 104 -15.52 3.32 1.06
CA CYS A 104 -15.12 2.84 -0.27
C CYS A 104 -16.05 3.33 -1.40
N ASP A 105 -17.17 3.98 -1.10
CA ASP A 105 -18.20 4.37 -2.07
C ASP A 105 -18.70 5.82 -1.89
N PRO A 106 -17.79 6.82 -1.90
CA PRO A 106 -18.19 8.23 -1.80
C PRO A 106 -18.99 8.67 -3.04
N LYS A 107 -19.88 9.67 -2.88
CA LYS A 107 -20.71 10.18 -4.00
C LYS A 107 -19.90 10.71 -5.20
N SER A 108 -18.70 11.23 -4.95
CA SER A 108 -17.81 11.72 -6.02
C SER A 108 -17.09 10.59 -6.76
N HIS A 109 -16.91 9.43 -6.11
CA HIS A 109 -16.26 8.25 -6.68
C HIS A 109 -17.08 6.99 -6.33
N PRO A 110 -18.25 6.81 -6.96
CA PRO A 110 -19.19 5.74 -6.63
C PRO A 110 -18.65 4.39 -7.13
N THR A 111 -17.76 3.80 -6.36
CA THR A 111 -17.05 2.56 -6.68
C THR A 111 -18.02 1.41 -6.88
N ARG A 112 -19.13 1.36 -6.13
CA ARG A 112 -20.16 0.34 -6.32
C ARG A 112 -20.80 0.47 -7.70
N GLU A 113 -21.22 1.66 -8.08
CA GLU A 113 -21.84 1.90 -9.38
C GLU A 113 -20.87 1.62 -10.52
N TRP A 114 -19.60 1.99 -10.35
CA TRP A 114 -18.53 1.69 -11.30
C TRP A 114 -18.35 0.18 -11.53
N ILE A 115 -18.22 -0.60 -10.45
CA ILE A 115 -18.07 -2.08 -10.53
C ILE A 115 -19.29 -2.70 -11.20
N LEU A 116 -20.50 -2.27 -10.85
CA LEU A 116 -21.72 -2.80 -11.45
C LEU A 116 -21.85 -2.44 -12.94
N ALA A 117 -21.37 -1.27 -13.34
CA ALA A 117 -21.37 -0.83 -14.74
C ALA A 117 -20.30 -1.52 -15.60
N HIS A 118 -19.25 -2.08 -14.97
CA HIS A 118 -18.12 -2.76 -15.63
C HIS A 118 -17.98 -4.20 -15.11
N ILE A 119 -19.09 -4.88 -14.87
CA ILE A 119 -19.10 -6.13 -14.11
C ILE A 119 -18.28 -7.23 -14.78
N GLU A 120 -18.17 -7.22 -16.11
CA GLU A 120 -17.30 -8.12 -16.87
C GLU A 120 -15.81 -8.02 -16.52
N GLU A 121 -15.35 -6.92 -15.93
CA GLU A 121 -13.96 -6.75 -15.47
C GLU A 121 -13.73 -7.30 -14.05
N TYR A 122 -14.81 -7.44 -13.27
CA TYR A 122 -14.77 -7.78 -11.85
C TYR A 122 -15.35 -9.15 -11.52
N GLN A 123 -15.89 -9.87 -12.52
CA GLN A 123 -16.37 -11.23 -12.37
C GLN A 123 -15.82 -12.13 -13.46
N ASP A 124 -15.56 -13.38 -13.08
CA ASP A 124 -15.34 -14.46 -14.02
C ASP A 124 -16.03 -15.74 -13.52
N TRP A 125 -15.73 -16.86 -14.17
CA TRP A 125 -16.31 -18.16 -13.84
C TRP A 125 -15.80 -18.73 -12.50
N ASP A 126 -14.64 -18.28 -12.03
CA ASP A 126 -14.03 -18.69 -10.75
C ASP A 126 -14.34 -17.71 -9.61
N ASN A 127 -14.62 -16.44 -9.92
CA ASN A 127 -14.96 -15.37 -8.99
C ASN A 127 -16.25 -14.65 -9.42
N PRO A 128 -17.43 -15.28 -9.23
CA PRO A 128 -18.70 -14.64 -9.57
C PRO A 128 -18.98 -13.45 -8.64
N ALA A 129 -19.54 -12.37 -9.19
CA ALA A 129 -20.02 -11.26 -8.38
C ALA A 129 -21.24 -11.70 -7.56
N LEU A 130 -21.07 -11.77 -6.24
CA LEU A 130 -22.09 -12.19 -5.29
C LEU A 130 -22.34 -11.05 -4.29
N ASP A 131 -23.61 -10.68 -4.11
CA ASP A 131 -24.01 -9.78 -3.05
C ASP A 131 -23.76 -10.46 -1.70
N VAL A 132 -22.75 -9.98 -0.97
CA VAL A 132 -22.46 -10.44 0.38
C VAL A 132 -23.16 -9.53 1.38
N ALA A 133 -23.94 -10.13 2.29
CA ALA A 133 -24.56 -9.42 3.41
C ALA A 133 -23.51 -9.11 4.50
N GLY A 134 -22.49 -8.35 4.15
CA GLY A 134 -21.57 -7.71 5.08
C GLY A 134 -21.75 -6.21 4.94
N GLN A 135 -21.95 -5.51 6.05
CA GLN A 135 -22.10 -4.05 6.09
C GLN A 135 -20.76 -3.36 5.72
N ALA A 136 -20.34 -3.47 4.45
CA ALA A 136 -19.41 -2.54 3.86
C ALA A 136 -20.18 -1.23 3.67
N VAL A 137 -20.14 -0.39 4.70
CA VAL A 137 -20.65 0.99 4.66
C VAL A 137 -19.54 1.90 4.17
#